data_AF-A0A7W4E733-F1
#
_entry.id   AF-A0A7W4E733-F1
#
_cell.length_a   1.000
_cell.length_b   1.000
_cell.length_c   1.000
_cell.angle_alpha   90.00
_cell.angle_beta   90.00
_cell.angle_gamma   90.00
#
_symmetry.space_group_name_H-M   'P 1'
#
loop_
_entity.id
_entity.type
_entity.pdbx_description
1 polymer ?
#
loop_
_entity_poly.entity_id
_entity_poly.type
_entity_poly.pdbx_seq_one_letter_code
_entity_poly.pdbx_strand_id
1 'polypeptide(L)'
;MQNYRFAEASETVYHTIWSTVADWYIEASKTQQNPELLAWVLETCLKIAHPIAPFVTETIWQTLPWTEGILANEKLAESLKFNEFEALQFERIQDLVGEIRLITAELPGKKRYNLVFEKDELIAKNAETIRHLSRVPEIVQTDAPHGFSLAASGLGAYLDVPTSVLAEYKTELNERIEKISNEINLLEKRLSNENYVSKAPAHLVEETREEFSNKKAELEKVKKALEIL
;
A
#
# COMPACT_ATOMS: atom_id res chain seq x y z
N MET A 1 -8.80 10.26 -22.14
CA MET A 1 -8.96 11.49 -22.97
C MET A 1 -9.73 11.25 -24.28
N GLN A 2 -9.49 10.17 -25.03
CA GLN A 2 -10.21 9.89 -26.30
C GLN A 2 -11.76 9.84 -26.15
N ASN A 3 -12.25 9.39 -24.99
CA ASN A 3 -13.69 9.33 -24.69
C ASN A 3 -14.22 10.58 -23.95
N TYR A 4 -13.49 11.70 -23.94
CA TYR A 4 -13.84 12.96 -23.26
C TYR A 4 -14.08 12.87 -21.73
N ARG A 5 -13.65 11.77 -21.11
CA ARG A 5 -13.72 11.57 -19.65
C ARG A 5 -12.52 12.19 -18.94
N PHE A 6 -12.50 13.52 -18.84
CA PHE A 6 -11.37 14.26 -18.28
C PHE A 6 -11.22 14.09 -16.76
N ALA A 7 -12.32 13.94 -16.02
CA ALA A 7 -12.28 13.69 -14.58
C ALA A 7 -11.55 12.36 -14.26
N GLU A 8 -12.02 11.25 -14.85
CA GLU A 8 -11.39 9.93 -14.71
C GLU A 8 -9.92 9.93 -15.17
N ALA A 9 -9.61 10.65 -16.26
CA ALA A 9 -8.24 10.78 -16.73
C ALA A 9 -7.35 11.53 -15.72
N SER A 10 -7.88 12.59 -15.10
CA SER A 10 -7.13 13.37 -14.11
C SER A 10 -6.85 12.56 -12.85
N GLU A 11 -7.83 11.80 -12.39
CA GLU A 11 -7.68 10.88 -11.26
C GLU A 11 -6.67 9.77 -11.56
N THR A 12 -6.73 9.17 -12.75
CA THR A 12 -5.77 8.14 -13.18
C THR A 12 -4.35 8.69 -13.23
N VAL A 13 -4.14 9.89 -13.80
CA VAL A 13 -2.82 10.54 -13.86
C VAL A 13 -2.31 10.84 -12.45
N TYR A 14 -3.17 11.36 -11.57
CA TYR A 14 -2.82 11.64 -10.18
C TYR A 14 -2.32 10.36 -9.46
N HIS A 15 -3.10 9.28 -9.51
CA HIS A 15 -2.72 8.03 -8.85
C HIS A 15 -1.47 7.39 -9.47
N THR A 16 -1.30 7.51 -10.80
CA THR A 16 -0.09 7.00 -11.46
C THR A 16 1.16 7.74 -10.97
N ILE A 17 1.12 9.07 -10.94
CA ILE A 17 2.28 9.88 -10.52
C ILE A 17 2.55 9.73 -9.03
N TRP A 18 1.50 9.81 -8.20
CA TRP A 18 1.66 9.80 -6.76
C TRP A 18 1.86 8.38 -6.22
N SER A 19 0.87 7.52 -6.42
CA SER A 19 0.81 6.20 -5.80
C SER A 19 1.73 5.18 -6.47
N THR A 20 2.07 5.32 -7.75
CA THR A 20 2.97 4.38 -8.44
C THR A 20 4.39 4.94 -8.58
N VAL A 21 4.53 6.13 -9.16
CA VAL A 21 5.86 6.69 -9.45
C VAL A 21 6.54 7.19 -8.17
N ALA A 22 5.91 8.09 -7.41
CA ALA A 22 6.54 8.68 -6.24
C ALA A 22 6.68 7.69 -5.07
N ASP A 23 5.60 7.00 -4.71
CA ASP A 23 5.59 6.10 -3.54
C ASP A 23 6.47 4.85 -3.73
N TRP A 24 6.57 4.32 -4.95
CA TRP A 24 7.27 3.06 -5.23
C TRP A 24 8.48 3.21 -6.14
N TYR A 25 8.30 3.71 -7.37
CA TYR A 25 9.38 3.70 -8.35
C TYR A 25 10.57 4.57 -7.93
N ILE A 26 10.33 5.82 -7.50
CA ILE A 26 11.38 6.72 -7.02
C ILE A 26 12.08 6.12 -5.80
N GLU A 27 11.35 5.58 -4.84
CA GLU A 27 11.94 4.96 -3.66
C GLU A 27 12.78 3.72 -4.00
N ALA A 28 12.30 2.84 -4.90
CA ALA A 28 13.04 1.67 -5.36
C ALA A 28 14.28 2.07 -6.18
N SER A 29 14.21 3.14 -6.96
CA SER A 29 15.35 3.63 -7.76
C SER A 29 16.53 4.13 -6.92
N LYS A 30 16.32 4.41 -5.63
CA LYS A 30 17.41 4.82 -4.71
C LYS A 30 18.40 3.70 -4.44
N THR A 31 17.99 2.44 -4.55
CA THR A 31 18.86 1.26 -4.41
C THR A 31 19.38 0.77 -5.76
N GLN A 32 18.67 1.06 -6.85
CA GLN A 32 19.05 0.68 -8.22
C GLN A 32 18.93 1.91 -9.13
N GLN A 33 19.95 2.77 -9.11
CA GLN A 33 19.91 4.03 -9.86
C GLN A 33 20.00 3.78 -11.36
N ASN A 34 19.01 4.30 -12.09
CA ASN A 34 19.04 4.41 -13.54
C ASN A 34 18.61 5.85 -13.92
N PRO A 35 19.56 6.80 -13.95
CA PRO A 35 19.27 8.22 -14.20
C PRO A 35 18.56 8.48 -15.53
N GLU A 36 18.89 7.71 -16.58
CA GLU A 36 18.25 7.83 -17.89
C GLU A 36 16.78 7.44 -17.83
N LEU A 37 16.45 6.32 -17.16
CA LEU A 37 15.07 5.89 -16.98
C LEU A 37 14.31 6.85 -16.05
N LEU A 38 14.94 7.38 -15.00
CA LEU A 38 14.33 8.39 -14.13
C LEU A 38 14.00 9.68 -14.87
N ALA A 39 14.90 10.14 -15.75
CA ALA A 39 14.65 11.29 -16.61
C ALA A 39 13.46 11.02 -17.55
N TRP A 40 13.43 9.86 -18.21
CA TRP A 40 12.33 9.46 -19.08
C TRP A 40 10.98 9.37 -18.33
N VAL A 41 10.97 8.81 -17.11
CA VAL A 41 9.76 8.73 -16.27
C VAL A 41 9.29 10.13 -15.89
N LEU A 42 10.19 11.02 -15.47
CA LEU A 42 9.84 12.40 -15.13
C LEU A 42 9.26 13.15 -16.33
N GLU A 43 9.91 13.08 -17.49
CA GLU A 43 9.40 13.68 -18.73
C GLU A 43 8.02 13.16 -19.10
N THR A 44 7.82 11.83 -18.99
CA THR A 44 6.52 11.20 -19.27
C THR A 44 5.46 11.68 -18.30
N CYS A 45 5.77 11.77 -17.00
CA CYS A 45 4.86 12.33 -15.99
C CYS A 45 4.47 13.78 -16.29
N LEU A 46 5.42 14.63 -16.70
CA LEU A 46 5.14 16.01 -17.08
C LEU A 46 4.24 16.07 -18.31
N LYS A 47 4.55 15.28 -19.34
CA LYS A 47 3.76 15.22 -20.59
C LYS A 47 2.32 14.76 -20.36
N ILE A 48 2.09 13.71 -19.56
CA ILE A 48 0.73 13.23 -19.27
C ILE A 48 -0.06 14.19 -18.36
N ALA A 49 0.62 14.93 -17.47
CA ALA A 49 -0.01 15.85 -16.54
C ALA A 49 -0.26 17.25 -17.15
N HIS A 50 0.47 17.62 -18.21
CA HIS A 50 0.40 18.96 -18.80
C HIS A 50 -1.01 19.42 -19.20
N PRO A 51 -1.89 18.56 -19.79
CA PRO A 51 -3.26 18.97 -20.10
C PRO A 51 -4.12 19.34 -18.87
N ILE A 52 -3.70 18.95 -17.66
CA ILE A 52 -4.42 19.16 -16.40
C ILE A 52 -3.75 20.30 -15.61
N ALA A 53 -2.42 20.33 -15.57
CA ALA A 53 -1.63 21.25 -14.77
C ALA A 53 -0.53 21.96 -15.61
N PRO A 54 -0.91 22.77 -16.62
CA PRO A 54 0.02 23.23 -17.66
C PRO A 54 1.13 24.14 -17.12
N PHE A 55 0.82 25.06 -16.21
CA PHE A 55 1.80 26.04 -15.75
C PHE A 55 2.92 25.41 -14.91
N VAL A 56 2.57 24.51 -13.98
CA VAL A 56 3.56 23.85 -13.11
C VAL A 56 4.40 22.84 -13.89
N THR A 57 3.78 22.06 -14.77
CA THR A 57 4.51 21.09 -15.61
C THR A 57 5.45 21.79 -16.57
N GLU A 58 5.03 22.90 -17.20
CA GLU A 58 5.90 23.72 -18.04
C GLU A 58 7.05 24.32 -17.22
N THR A 59 6.77 24.86 -16.03
CA THR A 59 7.82 25.44 -15.18
C THR A 59 8.87 24.39 -14.82
N ILE A 60 8.47 23.18 -14.44
CA ILE A 60 9.41 22.09 -14.15
C ILE A 60 10.19 21.72 -15.41
N TRP A 61 9.52 21.54 -16.56
CA TRP A 61 10.16 21.23 -17.84
C TRP A 61 11.27 22.22 -18.20
N GLN A 62 11.00 23.53 -18.10
CA GLN A 62 11.99 24.58 -18.41
C GLN A 62 13.21 24.58 -17.46
N THR A 63 13.15 23.89 -16.31
CA THR A 63 14.29 23.75 -15.39
C THR A 63 15.15 22.51 -15.66
N LEU A 64 14.68 21.56 -16.48
CA LEU A 64 15.42 20.34 -16.75
C LEU A 64 16.55 20.61 -17.76
N PRO A 65 17.81 20.28 -17.44
CA PRO A 65 18.96 20.63 -18.29
C PRO A 65 19.09 19.78 -19.56
N TRP A 66 18.25 18.76 -19.73
CA TRP A 66 18.26 17.84 -20.87
C TRP A 66 17.03 17.97 -21.78
N THR A 67 16.13 18.92 -21.51
CA THR A 67 14.98 19.22 -22.36
C THR A 67 15.14 20.57 -23.04
N GLU A 68 14.64 20.69 -24.26
CA GLU A 68 14.59 21.95 -25.01
C GLU A 68 13.15 22.27 -25.42
N GLY A 69 12.88 23.52 -25.77
CA GLY A 69 11.58 23.95 -26.27
C GLY A 69 10.48 24.02 -25.20
N ILE A 70 9.23 24.08 -25.63
CA ILE A 70 8.04 24.25 -24.79
C ILE A 70 7.33 22.91 -24.67
N LEU A 71 6.97 22.48 -23.46
CA LEU A 71 6.32 21.20 -23.20
C LEU A 71 4.99 21.05 -23.97
N ALA A 72 4.26 22.14 -24.16
CA ALA A 72 3.02 22.16 -24.95
C ALA A 72 3.19 21.68 -26.41
N ASN A 73 4.40 21.76 -26.98
CA ASN A 73 4.68 21.30 -28.35
C ASN A 73 5.17 19.85 -28.42
N GLU A 74 5.44 19.24 -27.27
CA GLU A 74 5.97 17.89 -27.19
C GLU A 74 4.91 16.83 -27.46
N LYS A 75 5.34 15.74 -28.09
CA LYS A 75 4.49 14.56 -28.26
C LYS A 75 4.53 13.70 -27.01
N LEU A 76 3.41 13.03 -26.75
CA LEU A 76 3.36 11.98 -25.72
C LEU A 76 4.42 10.91 -26.02
N ALA A 77 5.10 10.43 -24.97
CA ALA A 77 6.09 9.38 -25.12
C ALA A 77 5.45 8.10 -25.68
N GLU A 78 6.20 7.39 -26.52
CA GLU A 78 5.83 6.05 -26.94
C GLU A 78 5.92 5.09 -25.75
N SER A 79 5.03 4.08 -25.72
CA SER A 79 5.08 3.05 -24.70
C SER A 79 6.37 2.25 -24.84
N LEU A 80 7.16 2.18 -23.77
CA LEU A 80 8.32 1.30 -23.72
C LEU A 80 7.85 -0.16 -23.64
N LYS A 81 8.61 -1.05 -24.27
CA LYS A 81 8.46 -2.48 -24.03
C LYS A 81 8.94 -2.78 -22.62
N PHE A 82 8.14 -3.52 -21.87
CA PHE A 82 8.49 -3.99 -20.53
C PHE A 82 8.26 -5.51 -20.42
N ASN A 83 8.86 -6.12 -19.41
CA ASN A 83 8.69 -7.52 -19.12
C ASN A 83 7.53 -7.69 -18.12
N GLU A 84 6.41 -8.26 -18.56
CA GLU A 84 5.22 -8.49 -17.72
C GLU A 84 5.53 -9.36 -16.49
N PHE A 85 6.43 -10.35 -16.63
CA PHE A 85 6.82 -11.20 -15.51
C PHE A 85 7.57 -10.42 -14.44
N GLU A 86 8.50 -9.54 -14.83
CA GLU A 86 9.22 -8.69 -13.88
C GLU A 86 8.31 -7.67 -13.20
N ALA A 87 7.31 -7.14 -13.92
CA ALA A 87 6.29 -6.28 -13.33
C ALA A 87 5.50 -7.01 -12.23
N LEU A 88 5.03 -8.24 -12.51
CA LEU A 88 4.34 -9.07 -11.51
C LEU A 88 5.24 -9.44 -10.31
N GLN A 89 6.53 -9.68 -10.56
CA GLN A 89 7.49 -9.89 -9.48
C GLN A 89 7.65 -8.63 -8.61
N PHE A 90 7.63 -7.44 -9.21
CA PHE A 90 7.68 -6.19 -8.45
C PHE A 90 6.38 -5.96 -7.64
N GLU A 91 5.22 -6.27 -8.20
CA GLU A 91 3.94 -6.22 -7.46
C GLU A 91 4.00 -7.12 -6.20
N ARG A 92 4.56 -8.32 -6.32
CA ARG A 92 4.79 -9.21 -5.16
C ARG A 92 5.74 -8.58 -4.12
N ILE A 93 6.76 -7.83 -4.55
CA ILE A 93 7.61 -7.05 -3.63
C ILE A 93 6.80 -5.96 -2.93
N GLN A 94 5.91 -5.26 -3.65
CA GLN A 94 5.05 -4.22 -3.07
C GLN A 94 4.12 -4.82 -2.02
N ASP A 95 3.50 -5.96 -2.30
CA ASP A 95 2.64 -6.67 -1.36
C ASP A 95 3.42 -7.09 -0.10
N LEU A 96 4.61 -7.69 -0.27
CA LEU A 96 5.47 -8.09 0.85
C LEU A 96 5.87 -6.88 1.72
N VAL A 97 6.33 -5.80 1.10
CA VAL A 97 6.70 -4.57 1.81
C VAL A 97 5.48 -3.96 2.52
N GLY A 98 4.32 -3.96 1.87
CA GLY A 98 3.06 -3.48 2.43
C GLY A 98 2.66 -4.27 3.67
N GLU A 99 2.73 -5.60 3.58
CA GLU A 99 2.45 -6.51 4.69
C GLU A 99 3.42 -6.29 5.86
N ILE A 100 4.73 -6.18 5.58
CA ILE A 100 5.75 -5.89 6.61
C ILE A 100 5.44 -4.56 7.33
N ARG A 101 5.16 -3.49 6.58
CA ARG A 101 4.85 -2.17 7.15
C ARG A 101 3.57 -2.20 7.98
N LEU A 102 2.55 -2.91 7.50
CA LEU A 102 1.28 -3.07 8.20
C LEU A 102 1.46 -3.79 9.54
N ILE A 103 2.09 -4.96 9.53
CA ILE A 103 2.32 -5.75 10.75
C ILE A 103 3.21 -4.98 11.73
N THR A 104 4.27 -4.35 11.26
CA THR A 104 5.16 -3.52 12.11
C THR A 104 4.41 -2.37 12.79
N ALA A 105 3.40 -1.81 12.13
CA ALA A 105 2.58 -0.71 12.69
C ALA A 105 1.57 -1.19 13.74
N GLU A 106 1.08 -2.42 13.61
CA GLU A 106 0.12 -3.05 14.53
C GLU A 106 0.80 -3.74 15.72
N LEU A 107 2.06 -4.18 15.59
CA LEU A 107 2.77 -4.85 16.67
C LEU A 107 3.06 -3.91 17.87
N PRO A 108 2.98 -4.43 19.11
CA PRO A 108 3.32 -3.70 20.32
C PRO A 108 4.71 -3.05 20.26
N GLY A 109 4.81 -1.81 20.70
CA GLY A 109 6.05 -1.04 20.74
C GLY A 109 6.59 -0.56 19.39
N LYS A 110 5.95 -0.89 18.25
CA LYS A 110 6.29 -0.40 16.90
C LYS A 110 7.77 -0.55 16.54
N LYS A 111 8.41 -1.61 17.07
CA LYS A 111 9.79 -1.96 16.78
C LYS A 111 9.88 -2.59 15.40
N ARG A 112 11.02 -2.41 14.74
CA ARG A 112 11.31 -3.06 13.46
C ARG A 112 12.03 -4.37 13.73
N TYR A 113 11.62 -5.41 13.02
CA TYR A 113 12.15 -6.76 13.13
C TYR A 113 12.82 -7.16 11.81
N ASN A 114 13.72 -8.13 11.88
CA ASN A 114 14.38 -8.66 10.69
C ASN A 114 13.38 -9.45 9.84
N LEU A 115 13.61 -9.43 8.52
CA LEU A 115 12.93 -10.35 7.61
C LEU A 115 13.76 -11.62 7.51
N VAL A 116 13.18 -12.78 7.81
CA VAL A 116 13.84 -14.09 7.68
C VAL A 116 13.07 -14.94 6.68
N PHE A 117 13.76 -15.68 5.81
CA PHE A 117 13.13 -16.49 4.77
C PHE A 117 13.95 -17.74 4.45
N GLU A 118 13.30 -18.79 3.93
CA GLU A 118 13.97 -20.05 3.58
C GLU A 118 14.55 -20.04 2.16
N LYS A 119 13.68 -20.11 1.14
CA LYS A 119 14.08 -20.17 -0.27
C LYS A 119 13.16 -19.31 -1.13
N ASP A 120 13.60 -18.08 -1.38
CA ASP A 120 12.91 -17.15 -2.26
C ASP A 120 13.92 -16.32 -3.04
N GLU A 121 14.10 -16.66 -4.32
CA GLU A 121 15.02 -15.93 -5.20
C GLU A 121 14.62 -14.48 -5.39
N LEU A 122 13.32 -14.15 -5.33
CA LEU A 122 12.86 -12.78 -5.49
C LEU A 122 13.35 -11.91 -4.33
N ILE A 123 13.18 -12.39 -3.11
CA ILE A 123 13.67 -11.73 -1.89
C ILE A 123 15.19 -11.63 -1.93
N ALA A 124 15.88 -12.73 -2.25
CA ALA A 124 17.34 -12.75 -2.30
C ALA A 124 17.91 -11.74 -3.32
N LYS A 125 17.35 -11.68 -4.53
CA LYS A 125 17.79 -10.75 -5.60
C LYS A 125 17.47 -9.29 -5.28
N ASN A 126 16.41 -9.02 -4.52
CA ASN A 126 15.92 -7.66 -4.23
C ASN A 126 16.06 -7.24 -2.77
N ALA A 127 16.93 -7.92 -2.00
CA ALA A 127 17.05 -7.73 -0.56
C ALA A 127 17.32 -6.26 -0.18
N GLU A 128 18.19 -5.57 -0.92
CA GLU A 128 18.49 -4.17 -0.66
C GLU A 128 17.26 -3.26 -0.86
N THR A 129 16.53 -3.45 -1.96
CA THR A 129 15.30 -2.71 -2.28
C THR A 129 14.20 -2.99 -1.25
N ILE A 130 13.97 -4.27 -0.91
CA ILE A 130 12.99 -4.67 0.11
C ILE A 130 13.37 -4.05 1.46
N ARG A 131 14.64 -4.08 1.84
CA ARG A 131 15.13 -3.50 3.11
C ARG A 131 14.91 -1.99 3.13
N HIS A 132 15.23 -1.29 2.05
CA HIS A 132 15.01 0.17 1.93
C HIS A 132 13.53 0.52 2.06
N LEU A 133 12.66 -0.17 1.33
CA LEU A 133 11.24 0.11 1.29
C LEU A 133 10.54 -0.29 2.60
N SER A 134 10.75 -1.50 3.10
CA SER A 134 10.12 -1.98 4.35
C SER A 134 10.75 -1.39 5.62
N ARG A 135 12.00 -0.93 5.51
CA ARG A 135 12.83 -0.40 6.60
C ARG A 135 13.18 -1.43 7.68
N VAL A 136 13.08 -2.73 7.39
CA VAL A 136 13.58 -3.78 8.29
C VAL A 136 15.09 -3.60 8.53
N PRO A 137 15.62 -3.99 9.71
CA PRO A 137 17.04 -3.83 9.98
C PRO A 137 17.90 -4.73 9.07
N GLU A 138 17.56 -6.01 9.00
CA GLU A 138 18.26 -7.00 8.18
C GLU A 138 17.29 -7.95 7.46
N ILE A 139 17.77 -8.55 6.37
CA ILE A 139 17.11 -9.63 5.65
C ILE A 139 18.05 -10.84 5.66
N VAL A 140 17.61 -11.97 6.23
CA VAL A 140 18.46 -13.14 6.48
C VAL A 140 17.82 -14.38 5.89
N GLN A 141 18.59 -15.11 5.08
CA GLN A 141 18.19 -16.43 4.60
C GLN A 141 18.57 -17.49 5.65
N THR A 142 17.65 -18.39 6.00
CA THR A 142 17.84 -19.43 7.02
C THR A 142 17.03 -20.68 6.72
N ASP A 143 17.52 -21.85 7.10
CA ASP A 143 16.81 -23.13 6.88
C ASP A 143 15.59 -23.32 7.81
N ALA A 144 15.45 -22.48 8.84
CA ALA A 144 14.35 -22.54 9.80
C ALA A 144 13.85 -21.13 10.15
N PRO A 145 13.18 -20.43 9.21
CA PRO A 145 12.65 -19.11 9.49
C PRO A 145 11.52 -19.19 10.52
N HIS A 146 11.43 -18.18 11.39
CA HIS A 146 10.46 -18.15 12.47
C HIS A 146 9.96 -16.74 12.77
N GLY A 147 8.85 -16.67 13.49
CA GLY A 147 8.21 -15.43 13.90
C GLY A 147 6.85 -15.27 13.22
N PHE A 148 6.50 -14.03 12.86
CA PHE A 148 5.22 -13.73 12.24
C PHE A 148 5.25 -14.06 10.75
N SER A 149 4.40 -14.98 10.29
CA SER A 149 4.36 -15.41 8.88
C SER A 149 3.85 -14.31 7.95
N LEU A 150 4.51 -14.13 6.81
CA LEU A 150 4.12 -13.16 5.77
C LEU A 150 3.46 -13.87 4.60
N ALA A 151 2.14 -13.74 4.46
CA ALA A 151 1.35 -14.43 3.46
C ALA A 151 1.68 -13.95 2.03
N ALA A 152 1.99 -12.66 1.85
CA ALA A 152 2.35 -12.08 0.55
C ALA A 152 3.66 -12.66 0.00
N SER A 153 4.51 -13.22 0.87
CA SER A 153 5.70 -13.93 0.40
C SER A 153 5.35 -15.20 -0.36
N GLY A 154 4.29 -15.94 -0.02
CA GLY A 154 3.94 -17.22 -0.64
C GLY A 154 5.01 -18.34 -0.54
N LEU A 155 6.19 -18.06 0.02
CA LEU A 155 7.37 -18.94 0.05
C LEU A 155 8.09 -18.92 1.42
N GLY A 156 7.35 -18.78 2.52
CA GLY A 156 7.90 -18.93 3.87
C GLY A 156 8.84 -17.80 4.30
N ALA A 157 8.42 -16.55 4.12
CA ALA A 157 9.07 -15.41 4.75
C ALA A 157 8.34 -15.02 6.05
N TYR A 158 9.10 -14.54 7.03
CA TYR A 158 8.63 -14.22 8.37
C TYR A 158 9.28 -12.93 8.87
N LEU A 159 8.57 -12.17 9.68
CA LEU A 159 9.21 -11.19 10.55
C LEU A 159 9.68 -11.88 11.82
N ASP A 160 10.95 -11.71 12.15
CA ASP A 160 11.60 -12.29 13.34
C ASP A 160 11.15 -11.57 14.63
N VAL A 161 9.88 -11.80 14.98
CA VAL A 161 9.21 -11.23 16.13
C VAL A 161 9.34 -12.21 17.30
N PRO A 162 9.82 -11.78 18.48
CA PRO A 162 9.88 -12.62 19.66
C PRO A 162 8.51 -13.17 20.05
N THR A 163 8.46 -14.43 20.50
CA THR A 163 7.21 -15.10 20.91
C THR A 163 6.47 -14.35 22.03
N SER A 164 7.17 -13.63 22.90
CA SER A 164 6.56 -12.79 23.93
C SER A 164 5.75 -11.63 23.35
N VAL A 165 6.25 -11.00 22.28
CA VAL A 165 5.56 -9.89 21.60
C VAL A 165 4.37 -10.43 20.81
N LEU A 166 4.51 -11.61 20.19
CA LEU A 166 3.38 -12.29 19.54
C LEU A 166 2.27 -12.63 20.54
N ALA A 167 2.62 -13.10 21.73
CA ALA A 167 1.66 -13.38 22.79
C ALA A 167 0.95 -12.11 23.29
N GLU A 168 1.69 -11.01 23.47
CA GLU A 168 1.14 -9.69 23.82
C GLU A 168 0.17 -9.20 22.73
N TYR A 169 0.60 -9.22 21.47
CA TYR A 169 -0.23 -8.83 20.33
C TYR A 169 -1.50 -9.67 20.23
N LYS A 170 -1.39 -10.99 20.45
CA LYS A 170 -2.55 -11.89 20.50
C LYS A 170 -3.55 -11.49 21.59
N THR A 171 -3.09 -11.10 22.77
CA THR A 171 -3.96 -10.62 23.84
C THR A 171 -4.64 -9.30 23.44
N GLU A 172 -3.90 -8.32 22.91
CA GLU A 172 -4.47 -7.04 22.45
C GLU A 172 -5.52 -7.24 21.35
N LEU A 173 -5.28 -8.16 20.41
CA LEU A 173 -6.25 -8.49 19.35
C LEU A 173 -7.54 -9.07 19.93
N ASN A 174 -7.46 -9.96 20.93
CA ASN A 174 -8.64 -10.52 21.58
C ASN A 174 -9.45 -9.44 22.32
N GLU A 175 -8.79 -8.54 23.05
CA GLU A 175 -9.44 -7.41 23.71
C GLU A 175 -10.11 -6.46 22.70
N ARG A 176 -9.44 -6.20 21.56
CA ARG A 176 -10.00 -5.40 20.47
C ARG A 176 -11.22 -6.07 19.84
N ILE A 177 -11.17 -7.39 19.61
CA ILE A 177 -12.31 -8.18 19.12
C ILE A 177 -13.49 -8.08 20.07
N GLU A 178 -13.26 -8.20 21.38
CA GLU A 178 -14.31 -8.07 22.39
C GLU A 178 -14.95 -6.68 22.35
N LYS A 179 -14.14 -5.62 22.32
CA LYS A 179 -14.61 -4.25 22.26
C LYS A 179 -15.44 -3.97 21.01
N ILE A 180 -14.95 -4.33 19.82
CA ILE A 180 -15.66 -4.12 18.56
C ILE A 180 -16.95 -4.96 18.54
N SER A 181 -16.93 -6.19 19.05
CA SER A 181 -18.12 -7.03 19.14
C SER A 181 -19.19 -6.41 20.04
N ASN A 182 -18.78 -5.78 21.15
CA ASN A 182 -19.70 -5.04 22.02
C ASN A 182 -20.30 -3.81 21.34
N GLU A 183 -19.50 -3.04 20.59
CA GLU A 183 -19.99 -1.91 19.79
C GLU A 183 -21.01 -2.35 18.72
N ILE A 184 -20.69 -3.42 17.99
CA ILE A 184 -21.60 -4.03 17.00
C ILE A 184 -22.91 -4.46 17.65
N ASN A 185 -22.86 -5.11 18.82
CA ASN A 185 -24.07 -5.52 19.55
C ASN A 185 -24.95 -4.33 19.97
N LEU A 186 -24.35 -3.20 20.33
CA LEU A 186 -25.11 -1.98 20.67
C LEU A 186 -25.77 -1.37 19.43
N LEU A 187 -25.04 -1.28 18.32
CA LEU A 187 -25.56 -0.79 17.04
C LEU A 187 -26.67 -1.69 16.51
N GLU A 188 -26.50 -3.01 16.60
CA GLU A 188 -27.51 -3.99 16.21
C GLU A 188 -28.79 -3.84 17.03
N LYS A 189 -28.68 -3.72 18.36
CA LYS A 189 -29.83 -3.47 19.25
C LYS A 189 -30.55 -2.16 18.92
N ARG A 190 -29.80 -1.12 18.54
CA ARG A 190 -30.37 0.18 18.13
C ARG A 190 -31.11 0.06 16.80
N LEU A 191 -30.55 -0.66 15.83
CA LEU A 191 -31.16 -0.91 14.52
C LEU A 191 -32.33 -1.90 14.58
N SER A 192 -32.36 -2.82 15.55
CA SER A 192 -33.49 -3.74 15.76
C SER A 192 -34.67 -3.09 16.48
N ASN A 193 -34.50 -1.89 17.05
CA ASN A 193 -35.57 -1.16 17.71
C ASN A 193 -36.47 -0.47 16.67
N GLU A 194 -37.67 -1.01 16.45
CA GLU A 194 -38.65 -0.47 15.49
C GLU A 194 -38.96 1.00 15.72
N ASN A 195 -38.98 1.48 16.98
CA ASN A 195 -39.20 2.89 17.27
C ASN A 195 -38.05 3.78 16.76
N TYR A 196 -36.80 3.29 16.84
CA TYR A 196 -35.65 4.03 16.32
C TYR A 196 -35.70 4.10 14.80
N VAL A 197 -35.92 2.96 14.14
CA VAL A 197 -35.94 2.88 12.66
C VAL A 197 -37.11 3.69 12.07
N SER A 198 -38.26 3.72 12.73
CA SER A 198 -39.46 4.41 12.21
C SER A 198 -39.56 5.88 12.60
N LYS A 199 -39.01 6.30 13.75
CA LYS A 199 -39.18 7.67 14.27
C LYS A 199 -37.92 8.53 14.20
N ALA A 200 -36.73 7.95 14.09
CA ALA A 200 -35.51 8.73 13.94
C ALA A 200 -35.42 9.35 12.53
N PRO A 201 -34.77 10.52 12.38
CA PRO A 201 -34.42 11.07 11.09
C PRO A 201 -33.69 10.05 10.20
N ALA A 202 -34.06 9.96 8.92
CA ALA A 202 -33.51 8.97 7.98
C ALA A 202 -31.97 9.01 7.89
N HIS A 203 -31.37 10.20 7.92
CA HIS A 203 -29.91 10.35 7.87
C HIS A 203 -29.20 9.71 9.09
N LEU A 204 -29.79 9.77 10.29
CA LEU A 204 -29.20 9.16 11.49
C LEU A 204 -29.31 7.63 11.46
N VAL A 205 -30.41 7.11 10.90
CA VAL A 205 -30.58 5.66 10.71
C VAL A 205 -29.56 5.15 9.69
N GLU A 206 -29.35 5.88 8.60
CA GLU A 206 -28.37 5.52 7.57
C GLU A 206 -26.93 5.57 8.11
N GLU A 207 -26.57 6.63 8.83
CA GLU A 207 -25.28 6.74 9.51
C GLU A 207 -25.05 5.56 10.48
N THR A 208 -26.07 5.15 11.24
CA THR A 208 -25.98 3.98 12.14
C THR A 208 -25.77 2.67 11.35
N ARG A 209 -26.41 2.53 10.18
CA ARG A 209 -26.24 1.34 9.30
C ARG A 209 -24.84 1.31 8.69
N GLU A 210 -24.34 2.45 8.25
CA GLU A 210 -22.99 2.60 7.72
C GLU A 210 -21.95 2.27 8.80
N GLU A 211 -22.10 2.84 10.00
CA GLU A 211 -21.24 2.55 11.14
C GLU A 211 -21.23 1.05 11.49
N PHE A 212 -22.41 0.42 11.52
CA PHE A 212 -22.53 -1.02 11.76
C PHE A 212 -21.82 -1.87 10.71
N SER A 213 -21.97 -1.52 9.43
CA SER A 213 -21.28 -2.19 8.32
C SER A 213 -19.77 -2.04 8.43
N ASN A 214 -19.30 -0.82 8.70
CA ASN A 214 -17.88 -0.51 8.86
C ASN A 214 -17.28 -1.27 10.05
N LYS A 215 -17.98 -1.33 11.19
CA LYS A 215 -17.54 -2.09 12.37
C LYS A 215 -17.49 -3.59 12.12
N LYS A 216 -18.44 -4.16 11.37
CA LYS A 216 -18.38 -5.57 10.95
C LYS A 216 -17.18 -5.85 10.05
N ALA A 217 -16.92 -4.98 9.08
CA ALA A 217 -15.75 -5.10 8.22
C ALA A 217 -14.44 -4.97 9.02
N GLU A 218 -14.40 -4.09 10.04
CA GLU A 218 -13.28 -3.99 10.97
C GLU A 218 -13.09 -5.28 11.77
N LEU A 219 -14.16 -5.82 12.36
CA LEU A 219 -14.10 -7.06 13.15
C LEU A 219 -13.54 -8.23 12.35
N GLU A 220 -14.00 -8.40 11.11
CA GLU A 220 -13.52 -9.47 10.23
C GLU A 220 -12.04 -9.32 9.87
N LYS A 221 -11.54 -8.08 9.72
CA LYS A 221 -10.11 -7.83 9.52
C LYS A 221 -9.30 -8.23 10.75
N VAL A 222 -9.75 -7.85 11.96
CA VAL A 222 -9.03 -8.17 13.21
C VAL A 222 -9.03 -9.68 13.47
N LYS A 223 -10.14 -10.38 13.21
CA LYS A 223 -10.20 -11.84 13.33
C LYS A 223 -9.26 -12.55 12.38
N LYS A 224 -9.18 -12.12 11.11
CA LYS A 224 -8.23 -12.67 10.14
C LYS A 224 -6.78 -12.47 10.59
N ALA A 225 -6.46 -11.29 11.15
CA ALA A 225 -5.12 -11.05 11.70
C ALA A 225 -4.78 -12.02 12.85
N LEU A 226 -5.76 -12.35 13.69
CA LEU A 226 -5.61 -13.33 14.77
C LEU A 226 -5.43 -14.77 14.27
N GLU A 227 -6.06 -15.15 13.14
CA GLU A 227 -5.93 -16.49 12.54
C GLU A 227 -4.56 -16.74 11.91
N ILE A 228 -3.88 -15.67 11.44
CA ILE A 228 -2.57 -15.74 10.78
C ILE A 228 -1.41 -15.79 11.79
N LEU A 229 -1.69 -15.53 13.07
CA LEU A 229 -0.75 -15.39 14.19
C LEU A 229 -0.49 -16.73 14.89
#